data_AF-A0A3A9JG48-F1
#
_entry.id   AF-A0A3A9JG48-F1
#
_cell.length_a   1.000
_cell.length_b   1.000
_cell.length_c   1.000
_cell.angle_alpha   90.00
_cell.angle_beta   90.00
_cell.angle_gamma   90.00
#
_symmetry.space_group_name_H-M   'P 1'
#
loop_
_entity.id
_entity.type
_entity.pdbx_description
1 polymer ?
#
loop_
_entity_poly.entity_id
_entity_poly.type
_entity_poly.pdbx_seq_one_letter_code
_entity_poly.pdbx_strand_id
1 'polypeptide(L)' 'MPDLIPHHEPRLVKMEGECTTWEYCGAIVRSSGVHHRLTMPGHPLDGRSFGQRDLCFRLVDYWLDGSVAKFAASRKRPR' A
#
# COMPACT_ATOMS: atom_id res chain seq x y z
N MET A 1 9.38 3.76 24.48
CA MET A 1 8.03 4.04 23.96
C MET A 1 8.16 3.93 22.45
N PRO A 2 7.65 2.91 21.76
CA PRO A 2 7.73 2.91 20.30
C PRO A 2 6.79 4.02 19.83
N ASP A 3 7.37 5.02 19.17
CA ASP A 3 6.65 6.11 18.53
C ASP A 3 5.54 5.52 17.65
N LEU A 4 4.30 5.82 18.05
CA LEU A 4 3.10 5.56 17.27
C LEU A 4 3.35 6.16 15.88
N ILE A 5 3.49 5.30 14.86
CA ILE A 5 3.27 5.73 13.48
C ILE A 5 1.95 6.48 13.51
N PRO A 6 1.89 7.77 13.12
CA PRO A 6 0.64 8.51 13.18
C PRO A 6 -0.40 7.67 12.46
N HIS A 7 -1.53 7.40 13.10
CA HIS A 7 -2.64 6.75 12.43
C HIS A 7 -3.08 7.66 11.28
N HIS A 8 -2.49 7.45 10.11
CA HIS A 8 -2.87 8.11 8.89
C HIS A 8 -4.11 7.37 8.40
N GLU A 9 -5.27 7.99 8.40
CA GLU A 9 -6.45 7.35 7.82
C GLU A 9 -6.41 7.47 6.30
N PRO A 10 -6.82 6.43 5.54
CA PRO A 10 -6.89 6.52 4.09
C PRO A 10 -7.90 7.59 3.67
N ARG A 11 -7.41 8.60 2.95
CA ARG A 11 -8.21 9.71 2.47
C ARG A 11 -8.72 9.43 1.08
N LEU A 12 -10.03 9.52 0.86
CA LEU A 12 -10.58 9.47 -0.50
C LEU A 12 -10.21 10.76 -1.24
N VAL A 13 -9.48 10.64 -2.35
CA VAL A 13 -9.08 11.78 -3.19
C VAL A 13 -10.04 11.95 -4.34
N LYS A 14 -10.45 10.84 -4.97
CA LYS A 14 -11.26 10.88 -6.18
C LYS A 14 -12.17 9.66 -6.29
N MET A 15 -13.37 9.87 -6.81
CA MET A 15 -14.28 8.80 -7.20
C MET A 15 -14.74 9.04 -8.65
N GLU A 16 -14.51 8.07 -9.52
CA GLU A 16 -14.88 8.09 -10.94
C GLU A 16 -15.58 6.79 -11.29
N GLY A 17 -16.92 6.83 -11.31
CA GLY A 17 -17.74 5.63 -11.49
C GLY A 17 -17.42 4.57 -10.43
N GLU A 18 -17.00 3.39 -10.86
CA GLU A 18 -16.63 2.26 -10.00
C GLU A 18 -15.18 2.35 -9.48
N CYS A 19 -14.40 3.32 -9.95
CA CYS A 19 -13.03 3.54 -9.50
C CYS A 19 -12.97 4.58 -8.36
N THR A 20 -12.39 4.19 -7.23
CA THR A 20 -12.05 5.09 -6.11
C THR A 20 -10.54 5.21 -5.96
N THR A 21 -10.04 6.41 -5.76
CA THR A 21 -8.61 6.69 -5.54
C THR A 21 -8.44 7.21 -4.12
N TRP A 22 -7.62 6.51 -3.36
CA TRP A 22 -7.31 6.79 -1.96
C TRP A 22 -5.87 7.24 -1.85
N GLU A 23 -5.59 8.14 -0.92
CA GLU A 23 -4.24 8.54 -0.53
C GLU A 23 -3.98 8.10 0.90
N TYR A 24 -2.82 7.50 1.13
CA TYR A 24 -2.43 6.92 2.42
C TYR A 24 -0.92 7.03 2.60
N CYS A 25 -0.46 7.86 3.54
CA CYS A 25 0.96 8.05 3.84
C CYS A 25 1.85 8.35 2.62
N GLY A 26 1.38 9.16 1.66
CA GLY A 26 2.09 9.46 0.42
C GLY A 26 2.01 8.35 -0.65
N ALA A 27 1.30 7.26 -0.38
CA ALA A 27 0.90 6.28 -1.39
C ALA A 27 -0.49 6.60 -1.95
N ILE A 28 -0.69 6.27 -3.22
CA ILE A 28 -1.96 6.34 -3.93
C ILE A 28 -2.47 4.92 -4.15
N VAL A 29 -3.67 4.61 -3.65
CA VAL A 29 -4.34 3.34 -3.86
C VAL A 29 -5.56 3.55 -4.75
N ARG A 30 -5.46 3.12 -6.01
CA ARG A 30 -6.57 3.14 -6.96
C ARG A 30 -7.31 1.82 -6.92
N SER A 31 -8.58 1.85 -6.57
CA SER A 31 -9.46 0.71 -6.38
C SER A 31 -10.56 0.70 -7.44
N SER A 32 -10.68 -0.36 -8.24
CA SER A 32 -11.76 -0.57 -9.22
C SER A 32 -12.73 -1.67 -8.78
N GLY A 33 -12.93 -1.82 -7.47
CA GLY A 33 -13.75 -2.89 -6.85
C GLY A 33 -13.04 -4.24 -6.78
N VAL A 34 -12.52 -4.75 -7.90
CA VAL A 34 -11.87 -6.08 -8.00
C VAL A 34 -10.34 -5.98 -7.97
N HIS A 35 -9.79 -4.87 -8.45
CA HIS A 35 -8.36 -4.64 -8.53
C HIS A 35 -7.99 -3.35 -7.81
N HIS A 36 -6.94 -3.43 -7.00
CA HIS A 36 -6.44 -2.31 -6.22
C HIS A 36 -4.97 -2.11 -6.55
N ARG A 37 -4.66 -1.03 -7.25
CA ARG A 37 -3.31 -0.67 -7.63
C ARG A 37 -2.70 0.23 -6.57
N LEU A 38 -1.56 -0.17 -6.04
CA LEU A 38 -0.73 0.65 -5.16
C LEU A 38 0.28 1.43 -6.01
N THR A 39 0.37 2.73 -5.79
CA THR A 39 1.37 3.61 -6.39
C THR A 39 2.05 4.39 -5.28
N MET A 40 3.33 4.13 -5.07
CA MET A 40 4.13 4.79 -4.05
C MET A 40 5.59 4.83 -4.53
N PRO A 41 6.10 6.00 -4.94
CA PRO A 41 7.47 6.13 -5.40
C PRO A 41 8.47 5.58 -4.36
N GLY A 42 9.40 4.74 -4.80
CA GLY A 42 10.40 4.10 -3.93
C GLY A 42 9.92 2.84 -3.21
N HIS A 43 8.63 2.51 -3.25
CA HIS A 43 8.11 1.26 -2.70
C HIS A 43 8.44 0.08 -3.64
N PRO A 44 8.87 -1.09 -3.14
CA PRO A 44 9.23 -2.24 -3.99
C PRO A 44 8.06 -2.85 -4.77
N LEU A 45 6.82 -2.53 -4.37
CA LEU A 45 5.58 -2.96 -5.03
C LEU A 45 4.86 -1.80 -5.72
N ASP A 46 5.57 -0.72 -6.03
CA ASP A 46 5.03 0.39 -6.79
C ASP A 46 4.43 -0.09 -8.13
N GLY A 47 3.25 0.44 -8.46
CA GLY A 47 2.50 0.11 -9.66
C GLY A 47 1.82 -1.26 -9.66
N ARG A 48 1.97 -2.10 -8.62
CA ARG A 48 1.35 -3.43 -8.57
C ARG A 48 -0.12 -3.38 -8.19
N SER A 49 -0.87 -4.35 -8.73
CA SER A 49 -2.27 -4.58 -8.41
C SER A 49 -2.45 -5.74 -7.43
N PHE A 50 -3.40 -5.58 -6.52
CA PHE A 50 -3.77 -6.52 -5.48
C PHE A 50 -5.28 -6.76 -5.50
N GLY A 51 -5.72 -7.93 -5.01
CA GLY A 51 -7.14 -8.29 -4.95
C GLY A 51 -7.87 -7.77 -3.71
N GLN A 52 -7.17 -7.13 -2.77
CA GLN A 52 -7.78 -6.53 -1.58
C GLN A 52 -7.20 -5.14 -1.34
N ARG A 53 -8.08 -4.15 -1.18
CA ARG A 53 -7.69 -2.75 -0.90
C ARG A 53 -6.87 -2.64 0.38
N ASP A 54 -7.31 -3.30 1.45
CA ASP A 54 -6.68 -3.19 2.77
C ASP A 54 -5.31 -3.89 2.82
N LEU A 55 -4.98 -4.72 1.82
CA LEU A 55 -3.63 -5.23 1.66
C LEU A 55 -2.67 -4.11 1.21
N CYS A 56 -3.12 -3.18 0.36
CA CYS A 56 -2.30 -2.05 -0.09
C CYS A 56 -1.89 -1.16 1.10
N PHE A 57 -2.83 -0.81 1.98
CA PHE A 57 -2.54 0.01 3.16
C PHE A 57 -1.58 -0.68 4.12
N ARG A 58 -1.79 -1.98 4.40
CA ARG A 58 -0.86 -2.77 5.21
C ARG A 58 0.55 -2.82 4.62
N LEU A 59 0.67 -2.96 3.30
CA LEU A 59 1.99 -2.95 2.64
C LEU A 59 2.70 -1.60 2.80
N VAL A 60 1.95 -0.49 2.73
CA VAL A 60 2.49 0.84 3.01
C VAL A 60 2.92 0.97 4.46
N ASP A 61 2.10 0.54 5.43
CA ASP A 61 2.47 0.55 6.85
C ASP A 61 3.75 -0.26 7.12
N TYR A 62 3.81 -1.50 6.62
CA TYR A 62 4.99 -2.34 6.78
C TYR A 62 6.23 -1.73 6.10
N TRP A 63 6.07 -0.95 5.02
CA TRP A 63 7.18 -0.28 4.37
C TRP A 63 7.69 0.91 5.16
N LEU A 64 6.78 1.74 5.67
CA LEU A 64 7.12 2.89 6.51
C LEU A 64 7.72 2.48 7.85
N ASP A 65 7.28 1.34 8.39
CA ASP A 65 7.88 0.69 9.57
C ASP A 65 9.27 0.07 9.28
N GLY A 66 9.71 0.05 8.02
CA GLY A 66 11.00 -0.54 7.61
C GLY A 66 10.99 -2.08 7.54
N SER A 67 9.84 -2.71 7.75
CA SER A 67 9.65 -4.17 7.79
C SER A 67 9.44 -4.82 6.41
N VAL A 68 9.03 -4.07 5.37
CA VAL A 68 8.84 -4.63 3.99
C VAL A 68 10.14 -5.14 3.38
N ALA A 69 11.30 -4.57 3.71
CA ALA A 69 12.59 -5.09 3.23
C ALA A 69 12.78 -6.56 3.65
N LYS A 70 12.30 -6.94 4.85
CA LYS A 70 12.31 -8.33 5.33
C LYS A 70 11.23 -9.19 4.66
N PHE A 71 10.04 -8.65 4.38
CA PHE A 71 8.97 -9.39 3.70
C PHE A 71 9.31 -9.70 2.23
N ALA A 72 9.89 -8.74 1.50
CA ALA A 72 10.34 -8.92 0.12
C ALA A 72 11.57 -9.84 0.03
N ALA A 73 12.52 -9.72 0.98
CA ALA A 73 13.65 -10.64 1.09
C ALA A 73 13.21 -12.07 1.45
N SER A 74 12.21 -12.23 2.32
CA SER A 74 11.70 -13.56 2.72
C SER A 74 10.97 -14.31 1.59
N ARG A 75 10.54 -13.62 0.52
CA ARG A 75 10.01 -14.27 -0.70
C ARG A 75 11.10 -14.69 -1.70
N LYS A 76 12.37 -14.32 -1.47
CA LYS A 76 13.52 -14.92 -2.15
C LYS A 76 14.11 -16.03 -1.26
N ARG A 77 13.45 -17.20 -1.19
CA ARG A 77 14.20 -18.43 -0.89
C ARG A 77 14.84 -18.90 -2.19
N PRO A 78 16.17 -19.11 -2.23
CA PRO A 78 16.83 -19.77 -3.35
C PRO A 78 16.34 -21.23 -3.43
N ARG A 79 16.33 -21.76 -4.65
CA ARG A 79 16.12 -23.17 -4.96
C ARG A 79 17.14 -24.05 -4.26
#